data_AF-A0AAD3HDI4-F1
#
_entry.id   AF-A0AAD3HDI4-F1
#
_cell.length_a   1.000
_cell.length_b   1.000
_cell.length_c   1.000
_cell.angle_alpha   90.00
_cell.angle_beta   90.00
_cell.angle_gamma   90.00
#
_symmetry.space_group_name_H-M   'P 1'
#
loop_
_entity.id
_entity.type
_entity.pdbx_description
1 polymer ?
#
loop_
_entity_poly.entity_id
_entity_poly.type
_entity_poly.pdbx_seq_one_letter_code
_entity_poly.pdbx_strand_id
1 'polypeptide(L)'
;MTFSSLLLPLFVSFFQHRGAAIFLLLHRLDSNRLQHSGNRHYIFISFIMTKLNQSIYGADPELNDDQKQTVDVVKAVRTTPRDSRFPTQNQANHCWNRYNEWLLCLKNTGDEEGCKNMKQMAYSICPTIWTEKWEEEREENTFPGLKA
;
A
#
# COMPACT_ATOMS: atom_id res chain seq x y z
N MET A 1 34.25 35.15 -32.10
CA MET A 1 33.02 35.48 -32.85
C MET A 1 32.62 34.22 -33.60
N THR A 2 31.88 33.31 -32.97
CA THR A 2 30.39 33.23 -32.91
C THR A 2 29.78 32.55 -34.15
N PHE A 3 29.41 31.28 -34.02
CA PHE A 3 28.30 30.55 -34.69
C PHE A 3 28.31 29.17 -34.01
N SER A 4 27.26 28.58 -33.45
CA SER A 4 25.83 28.73 -33.63
C SER A 4 25.12 28.16 -32.40
N SER A 5 24.42 29.01 -31.63
CA SER A 5 23.75 28.68 -30.37
C SER A 5 22.22 28.67 -30.49
N LEU A 6 21.68 28.32 -31.66
CA LEU A 6 20.24 28.44 -31.95
C LEU A 6 19.57 27.18 -32.52
N LEU A 7 19.96 25.99 -32.07
CA LEU A 7 19.26 24.74 -32.43
C LEU A 7 18.71 23.92 -31.26
N LEU A 8 18.76 24.45 -30.04
CA LEU A 8 18.17 23.83 -28.84
C LEU A 8 16.78 24.33 -28.37
N PRO A 9 16.17 25.44 -28.84
CA PRO A 9 14.87 25.84 -28.29
C PRO A 9 13.65 25.14 -28.91
N LEU A 10 13.76 24.49 -30.08
CA LEU A 10 12.60 23.89 -30.75
C LEU A 10 12.28 22.45 -30.33
N PHE A 11 13.20 21.74 -29.66
CA PHE A 11 12.95 20.38 -29.18
C PHE A 11 12.15 20.36 -27.86
N VAL A 12 12.25 21.42 -27.05
CA VAL A 12 11.63 21.49 -25.71
C VAL A 12 10.13 21.83 -25.81
N SER A 13 9.69 22.53 -26.86
CA SER A 13 8.27 22.92 -26.99
C SER A 13 7.36 21.84 -27.57
N PHE A 14 7.90 20.79 -28.23
CA PHE A 14 7.06 19.72 -28.77
C PHE A 14 6.66 18.67 -27.71
N PHE A 15 7.42 18.56 -26.63
CA PHE A 15 7.13 17.60 -25.54
C PHE A 15 6.07 18.08 -24.55
N GLN A 16 5.70 19.37 -24.59
CA GLN A 16 4.81 19.99 -23.59
C GLN A 16 3.31 19.77 -23.85
N HIS A 17 2.88 19.36 -25.05
CA HIS A 17 1.43 19.35 -25.38
C HIS A 17 0.81 18.04 -25.89
N ARG A 18 1.56 16.95 -26.10
CA ARG A 18 0.97 15.68 -26.58
C ARG A 18 1.51 14.39 -25.95
N GLY A 19 2.28 14.47 -24.86
CA GLY A 19 3.03 13.32 -24.33
C GLY A 19 2.40 12.53 -23.18
N ALA A 20 1.43 13.07 -22.44
CA ALA A 20 0.97 12.43 -21.20
C ALA A 20 0.14 11.14 -21.42
N ALA A 21 -0.65 11.09 -22.50
CA ALA A 21 -1.54 9.95 -22.77
C ALA A 21 -0.80 8.69 -23.25
N ILE A 22 0.30 8.85 -23.98
CA ILE A 22 1.12 7.72 -24.47
C ILE A 22 1.93 7.09 -23.32
N PHE A 23 2.39 7.90 -22.37
CA PHE A 23 3.12 7.41 -21.19
C PHE A 23 2.21 6.59 -20.25
N LEU A 24 0.93 6.96 -20.11
CA LEU A 24 -0.04 6.20 -19.32
C LEU A 24 -0.50 4.91 -20.01
N LEU A 25 -0.51 4.84 -21.35
CA LEU A 25 -0.84 3.61 -22.08
C LEU A 25 0.28 2.57 -22.04
N LEU A 26 1.55 2.98 -21.89
CA LEU A 26 2.68 2.06 -21.79
C LEU A 26 2.93 1.50 -20.38
N HIS A 27 2.36 2.12 -19.33
CA HIS A 27 2.44 1.58 -17.97
C HIS A 27 1.38 0.50 -17.67
N ARG A 28 0.52 0.17 -18.64
CA ARG A 28 -0.50 -0.89 -18.53
C ARG A 28 -0.15 -2.15 -19.34
N LEU A 29 1.12 -2.34 -19.70
CA LEU A 29 1.63 -3.63 -20.13
C LEU A 29 2.16 -4.39 -18.91
N ASP A 30 1.35 -5.36 -18.52
CA ASP A 30 1.58 -6.46 -17.59
C ASP A 30 3.06 -6.85 -17.40
N SER A 31 3.65 -6.37 -16.30
CA SER A 31 5.04 -6.66 -15.88
C SER A 31 5.28 -8.15 -15.59
N ASN A 32 4.24 -8.98 -15.51
CA ASN A 32 4.38 -10.42 -15.23
C ASN A 32 4.57 -11.30 -16.48
N ARG A 33 4.50 -10.77 -17.71
CA ARG A 33 4.68 -11.56 -18.95
C ARG A 33 6.05 -11.41 -19.63
N LEU A 34 7.05 -10.81 -18.98
CA LEU A 34 8.40 -10.63 -19.59
C LEU A 34 9.54 -11.36 -18.84
N GLN A 35 9.24 -12.17 -17.82
CA GLN A 35 10.28 -12.89 -17.07
C GLN A 35 10.88 -14.11 -17.80
N HIS A 36 10.40 -14.48 -18.99
CA HIS A 36 10.89 -15.67 -19.71
C HIS A 36 11.33 -15.44 -21.16
N SER A 37 11.99 -14.31 -21.44
CA SER A 37 12.86 -14.25 -22.64
C SER A 37 14.32 -14.20 -22.19
N GLY A 38 15.06 -15.29 -22.40
CA GLY A 38 16.51 -15.36 -22.18
C GLY A 38 17.32 -14.51 -23.18
N ASN A 39 16.75 -13.40 -23.61
CA ASN A 39 17.32 -12.52 -24.61
C ASN A 39 18.34 -11.62 -23.92
N ARG A 40 19.63 -11.86 -24.16
CA ARG A 40 20.76 -11.20 -23.49
C ARG A 40 20.68 -9.66 -23.57
N HIS A 41 20.07 -9.15 -24.63
CA HIS A 41 19.80 -7.73 -24.83
C HIS A 41 18.77 -7.18 -23.82
N TYR A 42 17.71 -7.94 -23.52
CA TYR A 42 16.69 -7.56 -22.54
C TYR A 42 17.24 -7.56 -21.10
N ILE A 43 18.10 -8.54 -20.78
CA ILE A 43 18.80 -8.58 -19.48
C ILE A 43 19.72 -7.37 -19.31
N PHE A 44 20.45 -6.98 -20.38
CA PHE A 44 21.32 -5.82 -20.36
C PHE A 44 20.55 -4.50 -20.23
N ILE A 45 19.46 -4.33 -20.99
CA ILE A 45 18.56 -3.16 -20.87
C ILE A 45 17.93 -3.10 -19.48
N SER A 46 17.46 -4.24 -18.93
CA SER A 46 16.93 -4.30 -17.57
C SER A 46 17.99 -3.90 -16.54
N PHE A 47 19.23 -4.38 -16.68
CA PHE A 47 20.32 -4.03 -15.78
C PHE A 47 20.68 -2.54 -15.84
N ILE A 48 20.74 -1.96 -17.05
CA ILE A 48 20.96 -0.52 -17.22
C ILE A 48 19.80 0.27 -16.61
N MET A 49 18.55 -0.12 -16.84
CA MET A 49 17.39 0.56 -16.27
C MET A 49 17.34 0.45 -14.75
N THR A 50 17.75 -0.67 -14.17
CA THR A 50 17.90 -0.81 -12.71
C THR A 50 19.02 0.09 -12.17
N LYS A 51 20.15 0.18 -12.86
CA LYS A 51 21.27 1.06 -12.47
C LYS A 51 20.92 2.54 -12.58
N LEU A 52 20.20 2.94 -13.64
CA LEU A 52 19.70 4.29 -13.80
C LEU A 52 18.64 4.64 -12.75
N ASN A 53 17.68 3.74 -12.49
CA ASN A 53 16.69 3.91 -11.43
C ASN A 53 17.36 4.10 -10.06
N GLN A 54 18.36 3.26 -9.73
CA GLN A 54 19.12 3.39 -8.49
C GLN A 54 19.93 4.70 -8.42
N SER A 55 20.49 5.20 -9.53
CA SER A 55 21.19 6.50 -9.51
C SER A 55 20.25 7.71 -9.39
N ILE A 56 18.99 7.58 -9.84
CA ILE A 56 18.01 8.66 -9.84
C ILE A 56 17.19 8.67 -8.53
N TYR A 57 16.88 7.49 -7.99
CA TYR A 57 15.96 7.29 -6.85
C TYR A 57 16.58 6.56 -5.65
N GLY A 58 17.85 6.13 -5.72
CA GLY A 58 18.50 5.34 -4.67
C GLY A 58 19.29 6.14 -3.63
N ALA A 59 19.21 7.47 -3.66
CA ALA A 59 19.67 8.30 -2.55
C ALA A 59 18.54 8.38 -1.53
N ASP A 60 18.73 7.74 -0.38
CA ASP A 60 17.84 7.95 0.77
C ASP A 60 17.87 9.46 1.10
N PRO A 61 16.71 10.11 1.24
CA PRO A 61 16.67 11.52 1.61
C PRO A 61 17.37 11.70 2.97
N GLU A 62 18.20 12.75 3.10
CA GLU A 62 18.79 13.12 4.39
C GLU A 62 17.65 13.58 5.32
N LEU A 63 17.14 12.67 6.14
CA LEU A 63 16.14 12.95 7.16
C LEU A 63 16.83 13.49 8.40
N ASN A 64 16.29 14.56 8.98
CA ASN A 64 16.66 14.99 10.32
C ASN A 64 16.18 13.95 11.37
N ASP A 65 16.68 14.03 12.60
CA ASP A 65 16.38 13.04 13.65
C ASP A 65 14.86 12.93 13.94
N ASP A 66 14.13 14.04 13.86
CA ASP A 66 12.67 14.09 14.06
C ASP A 66 11.91 13.39 12.91
N GLN A 67 12.36 13.57 11.67
CA GLN A 67 11.82 12.93 10.49
C GLN A 67 12.12 11.43 10.52
N LYS A 68 13.33 11.05 10.93
CA LYS A 68 13.71 9.65 11.10
C LYS A 68 12.82 8.98 12.13
N GLN A 69 12.59 9.64 13.26
CA GLN A 69 11.65 9.16 14.28
C GLN A 69 10.23 9.01 13.71
N THR A 70 9.78 9.96 12.91
CA THR A 70 8.45 9.89 12.26
C THR A 70 8.37 8.71 11.29
N VAL A 71 9.41 8.46 10.49
CA VAL A 71 9.47 7.31 9.56
C VAL A 71 9.52 5.99 10.31
N ASP A 72 10.29 5.90 11.40
CA ASP A 72 10.36 4.70 12.23
C ASP A 72 9.01 4.41 12.92
N VAL A 73 8.32 5.46 13.37
CA VAL A 73 6.95 5.34 13.90
C VAL A 73 5.99 4.87 12.81
N VAL A 74 6.00 5.48 11.62
CA VAL A 74 5.14 5.06 10.49
C VAL A 74 5.43 3.63 10.06
N LYS A 75 6.69 3.20 10.08
CA LYS A 75 7.11 1.82 9.82
C LYS A 75 6.66 0.86 10.93
N ALA A 76 6.56 1.36 12.16
CA ALA A 76 6.05 0.63 13.31
C ALA A 76 4.51 0.63 13.40
N VAL A 77 3.80 1.48 12.65
CA VAL A 77 2.34 1.44 12.55
C VAL A 77 1.94 0.13 11.87
N ARG A 78 1.51 -0.83 12.70
CA ARG A 78 1.00 -2.12 12.23
C ARG A 78 -0.48 -1.98 11.91
N THR A 79 -0.79 -2.02 10.62
CA THR A 79 -2.15 -2.25 10.13
C THR A 79 -2.44 -3.76 10.06
N THR A 80 -3.71 -4.14 9.86
CA THR A 80 -4.07 -5.54 9.68
C THR A 80 -3.36 -6.14 8.46
N PRO A 81 -2.64 -7.26 8.61
CA PRO A 81 -1.96 -7.89 7.50
C PRO A 81 -2.96 -8.49 6.52
N ARG A 82 -2.55 -8.62 5.25
CA ARG A 82 -3.36 -9.29 4.24
C ARG A 82 -3.53 -10.76 4.60
N ASP A 83 -4.78 -11.19 4.75
CA ASP A 83 -5.12 -12.57 5.05
C ASP A 83 -5.39 -13.35 3.74
N SER A 84 -4.66 -14.45 3.54
CA SER A 84 -4.81 -15.31 2.37
C SER A 84 -6.21 -15.94 2.24
N ARG A 85 -6.95 -16.07 3.35
CA ARG A 85 -8.34 -16.56 3.38
C ARG A 85 -9.30 -15.61 2.67
N PHE A 86 -8.96 -14.32 2.59
CA PHE A 86 -9.77 -13.27 1.97
C PHE A 86 -9.05 -12.60 0.79
N PRO A 87 -8.86 -13.31 -0.34
CA PRO A 87 -8.05 -12.82 -1.46
C PRO A 87 -8.76 -11.74 -2.29
N THR A 88 -10.07 -11.61 -2.15
CA THR A 88 -10.93 -10.70 -2.92
C THR A 88 -10.72 -9.23 -2.53
N GLN A 89 -11.05 -8.31 -3.44
CA GLN A 89 -10.97 -6.87 -3.18
C GLN A 89 -11.98 -6.41 -2.11
N ASN A 90 -13.15 -7.06 -2.04
CA ASN A 90 -14.09 -6.80 -0.95
C ASN A 90 -13.56 -7.40 0.36
N GLN A 91 -13.22 -6.54 1.31
CA GLN A 91 -12.67 -6.90 2.62
C GLN A 91 -13.72 -6.94 3.74
N ALA A 92 -15.02 -6.84 3.42
CA ALA A 92 -16.10 -6.89 4.41
C ALA A 92 -16.06 -8.14 5.29
N ASN A 93 -15.87 -9.32 4.68
CA ASN A 93 -15.77 -10.59 5.42
C ASN A 93 -14.49 -10.65 6.29
N HIS A 94 -13.39 -10.05 5.85
CA HIS A 94 -12.17 -9.98 6.63
C HIS A 94 -12.36 -9.09 7.87
N CYS A 95 -12.97 -7.92 7.70
CA CYS A 95 -13.36 -7.05 8.80
C CYS A 95 -14.27 -7.78 9.80
N TRP A 96 -15.36 -8.39 9.32
CA TRP A 96 -16.31 -9.12 10.16
C TRP A 96 -15.62 -10.22 10.99
N ASN A 97 -14.75 -11.02 10.36
CA ASN A 97 -14.03 -12.08 11.06
C ASN A 97 -13.05 -11.53 12.10
N ARG A 98 -12.32 -10.44 11.80
CA ARG A 98 -11.39 -9.81 12.76
C ARG A 98 -12.11 -9.23 13.97
N TYR A 99 -13.26 -8.59 13.75
CA TYR A 99 -14.09 -8.09 14.85
C TYR A 99 -14.57 -9.23 15.75
N ASN A 100 -15.05 -10.34 15.17
CA ASN A 100 -15.45 -11.51 15.95
C ASN A 100 -14.26 -12.20 16.66
N GLU A 101 -13.08 -12.28 16.05
CA GLU A 101 -11.87 -12.80 16.71
C GLU A 101 -11.51 -11.97 17.96
N TRP A 102 -11.67 -10.64 17.90
CA TRP A 102 -11.49 -9.76 19.06
C TRP A 102 -12.55 -10.04 20.15
N LEU A 103 -13.83 -10.18 19.78
CA LEU A 103 -14.89 -10.50 20.75
C LEU A 103 -14.69 -11.88 21.41
N LEU A 104 -14.20 -12.87 20.66
CA LEU A 104 -13.85 -14.17 21.21
C LEU A 104 -12.70 -14.07 22.22
N CYS A 105 -11.70 -13.25 21.93
CA CYS A 105 -10.62 -12.96 22.87
C CYS A 105 -11.15 -12.35 24.17
N LEU A 106 -12.05 -11.37 24.08
CA LEU A 106 -12.68 -10.76 25.25
C LEU A 106 -13.47 -11.79 26.08
N LYS A 107 -14.22 -12.68 25.42
CA LYS A 107 -14.98 -13.74 26.08
C LYS A 107 -14.09 -14.76 26.80
N ASN A 108 -12.95 -15.11 26.21
CA ASN A 108 -12.05 -16.14 26.75
C ASN A 108 -11.15 -15.62 27.87
N THR A 109 -10.60 -14.42 27.71
CA THR A 109 -9.62 -13.84 28.63
C THR A 109 -10.28 -13.03 29.73
N GLY A 110 -11.40 -12.35 29.44
CA GLY A 110 -12.07 -11.43 30.37
C GLY A 110 -11.29 -10.13 30.64
N ASP A 111 -10.18 -9.91 29.95
CA ASP A 111 -9.34 -8.72 30.05
C ASP A 111 -9.19 -8.04 28.68
N GLU A 112 -9.43 -6.72 28.66
CA GLU A 112 -9.30 -5.90 27.46
C GLU A 112 -7.84 -5.64 27.07
N GLU A 113 -6.93 -5.56 28.04
CA GLU A 113 -5.52 -5.25 27.77
C GLU A 113 -4.83 -6.37 27.00
N GLY A 114 -5.08 -7.62 27.37
CA GLY A 114 -4.62 -8.81 26.64
C GLY A 114 -5.13 -8.87 25.18
N CYS A 115 -6.30 -8.30 24.90
CA CYS A 115 -6.94 -8.32 23.58
C CYS A 115 -6.73 -7.04 22.75
N LYS A 116 -5.93 -6.08 23.24
CA LYS A 116 -5.69 -4.77 22.59
C LYS A 116 -5.15 -4.89 21.17
N ASN A 117 -4.26 -5.86 20.91
CA ASN A 117 -3.72 -6.10 19.58
C ASN A 117 -4.81 -6.57 18.59
N MET A 118 -5.72 -7.44 19.04
CA MET A 118 -6.84 -7.92 18.22
C MET A 118 -7.84 -6.79 17.95
N LYS A 119 -8.09 -5.94 18.95
CA LYS A 119 -8.90 -4.73 18.81
C LYS A 119 -8.30 -3.80 17.76
N GLN A 120 -7.01 -3.49 17.84
CA GLN A 120 -6.34 -2.62 16.87
C GLN A 120 -6.47 -3.18 15.44
N MET A 121 -6.28 -4.48 15.26
CA MET A 121 -6.45 -5.11 13.94
C MET A 121 -7.90 -4.95 13.44
N ALA A 122 -8.90 -5.32 14.22
CA ALA A 122 -10.31 -5.16 13.83
C ALA A 122 -10.65 -3.71 13.43
N TYR A 123 -10.26 -2.71 14.23
CA TYR A 123 -10.56 -1.30 13.97
C TYR A 123 -9.76 -0.72 12.79
N SER A 124 -8.60 -1.29 12.46
CA SER A 124 -7.80 -0.81 11.31
C SER A 124 -8.38 -1.21 9.96
N ILE A 125 -9.14 -2.32 9.89
CA ILE A 125 -9.72 -2.81 8.64
C ILE A 125 -11.21 -2.48 8.51
N CYS A 126 -11.92 -2.36 9.63
CA CYS A 126 -13.34 -2.09 9.63
C CYS A 126 -13.64 -0.60 9.50
N PRO A 127 -14.67 -0.21 8.73
CA PRO A 127 -15.20 1.15 8.79
C PRO A 127 -15.72 1.47 10.19
N THR A 128 -15.46 2.70 10.67
CA THR A 128 -15.89 3.14 12.02
C THR A 128 -17.39 2.99 12.23
N ILE A 129 -18.19 3.31 11.20
CA ILE A 129 -19.66 3.20 11.22
C ILE A 129 -20.12 1.77 11.55
N TRP A 130 -19.40 0.75 11.07
CA TRP A 130 -19.76 -0.64 11.35
C TRP A 130 -19.41 -1.02 12.78
N THR A 131 -18.22 -0.63 13.25
CA THR A 131 -17.79 -0.94 14.61
C THR A 131 -18.64 -0.24 15.66
N GLU A 132 -19.05 1.01 15.43
CA GLU A 132 -19.94 1.75 16.32
C GLU A 132 -21.33 1.11 16.37
N LYS A 133 -21.91 0.82 15.21
CA LYS A 133 -23.20 0.13 15.14
C LYS A 133 -23.17 -1.23 15.85
N TRP A 134 -22.12 -2.02 15.65
CA TRP A 134 -21.98 -3.31 16.33
C TRP A 134 -21.76 -3.17 17.83
N GLU A 135 -21.14 -2.07 18.29
CA GLU A 135 -21.05 -1.76 19.72
C GLU A 135 -22.45 -1.53 20.31
N GLU A 136 -23.26 -0.70 19.66
CA GLU A 136 -24.65 -0.43 20.07
C GLU A 136 -25.48 -1.73 20.08
N GLU A 137 -25.41 -2.54 19.03
CA GLU A 137 -26.09 -3.84 18.96
C GLU A 137 -25.62 -4.82 20.06
N ARG A 138 -24.36 -4.72 20.52
CA ARG A 138 -23.84 -5.53 21.63
C ARG A 138 -24.36 -5.05 22.98
N GLU A 139 -24.44 -3.74 23.19
CA GLU A 139 -25.06 -3.16 24.39
C GLU A 139 -26.55 -3.53 24.47
N GLU A 140 -27.24 -3.53 23.33
CA GLU A 140 -28.65 -3.94 23.21
C GLU A 140 -28.87 -5.46 23.19
N ASN A 141 -27.79 -6.26 23.21
CA ASN A 141 -27.83 -7.74 23.09
C ASN A 141 -28.53 -8.26 21.81
N THR A 142 -28.61 -7.44 20.77
CA THR A 142 -29.21 -7.77 19.46
C THR A 142 -28.17 -8.16 18.41
N PHE A 143 -26.87 -8.02 18.74
CA PHE A 143 -25.76 -8.30 17.83
C PHE A 143 -25.84 -9.72 17.24
N PRO A 144 -25.84 -9.87 15.89
CA PRO A 144 -25.92 -11.16 15.24
C PRO A 144 -24.60 -11.97 15.32
N GLY A 145 -23.52 -11.38 15.84
CA GLY A 145 -22.20 -12.00 15.92
C GLY A 145 -21.88 -12.66 17.28
N LEU A 146 -21.31 -13.86 17.17
CA LEU A 146 -20.89 -14.84 18.20
C LEU A 146 -21.97 -15.43 19.12
N LYS A 147 -22.61 -16.52 18.64
CA LYS A 147 -23.14 -17.62 19.48
C LYS A 147 -22.49 -18.96 19.10
N ALA A 148 -22.01 -19.65 20.13
CA ALA A 148 -21.25 -20.91 20.18
C ALA A 148 -19.88 -20.90 19.47
#